data_AF-A6LQS8-F1
#
_entry.id   AF-A6LQS8-F1
#
_cell.length_a   1.000
_cell.length_b   1.000
_cell.length_c   1.000
_cell.angle_alpha   90.00
_cell.angle_beta   90.00
_cell.angle_gamma   90.00
#
_symmetry.space_group_name_H-M   'P 1'
#
loop_
_entity.id
_entity.type
_entity.pdbx_description
1 polymer ?
#
loop_
_entity_poly.entity_id
_entity_poly.type
_entity_poly.pdbx_seq_one_letter_code
_entity_poly.pdbx_strand_id
1 'polypeptide(L)'
;MVQEFLKDKKKIGIFSMLFIVVIVLIGLYVKSGFKELKKNDTESIFVDDSIEADTSNDESVNVKNNNKSNNNDSKKQIVAAKNKNIVVEIKGEVKKPDVYTMSENSIVKDLIDISGGLTENADLSNINRAKKLQDHELIYISNKNDENKEIQTVNSNSSNKDISDKKINLNSATLDQLKTLNGIGDSKAKGIIEYREKSGGFKSIEEIKNVSGIGDNMFERIKEQIEV
;
A
#
# COMPACT_ATOMS: atom_id res chain seq x y z
N MET A 1 49.23 -9.33 -16.15
CA MET A 1 48.91 -9.30 -14.71
C MET A 1 48.48 -10.68 -14.17
N VAL A 2 47.58 -11.42 -14.82
CA VAL A 2 47.14 -12.77 -14.34
C VAL A 2 48.25 -13.83 -14.42
N GLN A 3 49.12 -13.78 -15.44
CA GLN A 3 50.16 -14.81 -15.62
C GLN A 3 51.34 -14.70 -14.63
N GLU A 4 51.65 -13.51 -14.11
CA GLU A 4 52.64 -13.36 -13.02
C GLU A 4 52.14 -13.95 -11.70
N PHE A 5 50.82 -13.90 -11.48
CA PHE A 5 50.19 -14.36 -10.25
C PHE A 5 50.21 -15.89 -10.10
N LEU A 6 50.27 -16.62 -11.22
CA LEU A 6 50.29 -18.09 -11.28
C LEU A 6 51.69 -18.70 -11.10
N LYS A 7 52.76 -17.88 -11.03
CA LYS A 7 54.14 -18.36 -10.94
C LYS A 7 54.56 -18.73 -9.50
N ASP A 8 53.83 -18.25 -8.51
CA ASP A 8 54.13 -18.47 -7.10
C ASP A 8 53.36 -19.69 -6.54
N LYS A 9 54.07 -20.81 -6.39
CA LYS A 9 53.54 -22.08 -5.87
C LYS A 9 52.95 -21.94 -4.46
N LYS A 10 53.34 -20.94 -3.66
CA LYS A 10 52.74 -20.70 -2.34
C LYS A 10 51.36 -20.06 -2.46
N LYS A 11 51.20 -19.11 -3.38
CA LYS A 11 49.91 -18.43 -3.63
C LYS A 11 48.89 -19.36 -4.25
N ILE A 12 49.31 -20.26 -5.14
CA ILE A 12 48.40 -21.26 -5.73
C ILE A 12 47.82 -22.21 -4.66
N GLY A 13 48.61 -22.56 -3.64
CA GLY A 13 48.16 -23.40 -2.53
C GLY A 13 47.08 -22.71 -1.68
N ILE A 14 47.27 -21.41 -1.40
CA ILE A 14 46.30 -20.61 -0.63
C ILE A 14 45.00 -20.44 -1.40
N PHE A 15 45.06 -20.18 -2.71
CA PHE A 15 43.85 -20.06 -3.55
C PHE A 15 43.11 -21.39 -3.69
N SER A 16 43.84 -22.52 -3.83
CA SER A 16 43.23 -23.85 -3.85
C SER A 16 42.50 -24.15 -2.53
N MET A 17 43.10 -23.79 -1.39
CA MET A 17 42.47 -23.95 -0.09
C MET A 17 41.21 -23.07 0.06
N LEU A 18 41.27 -21.82 -0.38
CA LEU A 18 40.12 -20.91 -0.38
C LEU A 18 38.98 -21.45 -1.26
N PHE A 19 39.30 -21.99 -2.43
CA PHE A 19 38.33 -22.56 -3.36
C PHE A 19 37.63 -23.79 -2.78
N ILE A 20 38.37 -24.65 -2.08
CA ILE A 20 37.81 -25.81 -1.37
C ILE A 20 36.84 -25.35 -0.26
N VAL A 21 37.19 -24.32 0.50
CA VAL A 21 36.30 -23.76 1.54
C VAL A 21 35.01 -23.22 0.94
N VAL A 22 35.09 -22.52 -0.20
CA VAL A 22 33.90 -22.01 -0.93
C VAL A 22 33.01 -23.16 -1.41
N ILE A 23 33.58 -24.24 -1.94
CA ILE A 23 32.82 -25.43 -2.36
C ILE A 23 32.12 -26.08 -1.16
N VAL A 24 32.79 -26.19 -0.01
CA VAL A 24 32.19 -26.74 1.21
C VAL A 24 31.01 -25.87 1.69
N LEU A 25 31.15 -24.54 1.66
CA LEU A 25 30.06 -23.63 2.02
C LEU A 25 28.87 -23.74 1.07
N ILE A 26 29.10 -23.86 -0.24
CA ILE A 26 28.05 -24.10 -1.24
C ILE A 26 27.36 -25.45 -1.01
N GLY A 27 28.13 -26.49 -0.71
CA GLY A 27 27.59 -27.81 -0.38
C GLY A 27 26.71 -27.80 0.86
N LEU A 28 27.13 -27.09 1.92
CA LEU A 28 26.32 -26.88 3.12
C LEU A 28 25.05 -26.07 2.82
N TYR A 29 25.14 -25.06 1.95
CA TYR A 29 24.00 -24.25 1.53
C TYR A 29 22.96 -25.08 0.76
N VAL A 30 23.41 -25.89 -0.22
CA VAL A 30 22.52 -26.77 -0.99
C VAL A 30 21.91 -27.86 -0.09
N LYS A 31 22.69 -28.43 0.84
CA LYS A 31 22.21 -29.44 1.79
C LYS A 31 21.20 -28.87 2.80
N SER A 32 21.36 -27.62 3.22
CA SER A 32 20.41 -26.93 4.11
C SER A 32 19.20 -26.34 3.38
N GLY A 33 19.27 -26.16 2.05
CA GLY A 33 18.27 -25.44 1.25
C GLY A 33 17.22 -26.30 0.53
N PHE A 34 17.27 -27.63 0.63
CA PHE A 34 16.33 -28.52 -0.07
C PHE A 34 15.47 -29.31 0.92
N LYS A 35 14.52 -28.63 1.57
CA LYS A 35 13.42 -29.27 2.30
C LYS A 35 12.09 -28.86 1.68
N GLU A 36 11.59 -29.75 0.84
CA GLU A 36 10.19 -30.01 0.49
C GLU A 36 9.32 -28.85 -0.02
N LEU A 37 9.18 -28.78 -1.35
CA LEU A 37 7.89 -28.51 -1.97
C LEU A 37 7.40 -29.82 -2.62
N LYS A 38 6.53 -30.51 -1.87
CA LYS A 38 5.70 -31.59 -2.40
C LYS A 38 4.77 -31.01 -3.47
N LYS A 39 4.74 -31.69 -4.61
CA LYS A 39 3.81 -31.52 -5.73
C LYS A 39 2.37 -31.56 -5.25
N ASN A 40 1.56 -30.60 -5.69
CA ASN A 40 0.11 -30.76 -5.82
C ASN A 40 -0.24 -30.47 -7.29
N ASP A 41 -0.12 -31.52 -8.09
CA ASP A 41 -1.04 -31.96 -9.15
C ASP A 41 -1.91 -30.89 -9.83
N THR A 42 -1.44 -30.47 -11.01
CA THR A 42 -2.32 -30.03 -12.09
C THR A 42 -2.67 -31.27 -12.91
N GLU A 43 -3.88 -31.78 -12.81
CA GLU A 43 -4.64 -32.20 -13.99
C GLU A 43 -6.07 -32.62 -13.63
N SER A 44 -7.02 -31.99 -14.35
CA SER A 44 -8.24 -32.63 -14.83
C SER A 44 -9.35 -32.83 -13.74
N ILE A 45 -10.65 -32.76 -13.99
CA ILE A 45 -11.40 -32.88 -15.24
C ILE A 45 -12.90 -32.61 -14.94
N PHE A 46 -13.63 -32.08 -15.92
CA PHE A 46 -15.09 -32.12 -16.14
C PHE A 46 -16.09 -31.46 -15.17
N VAL A 47 -16.74 -30.41 -15.71
CA VAL A 47 -18.19 -30.14 -15.80
C VAL A 47 -19.12 -31.05 -15.00
N ASP A 48 -19.90 -30.46 -14.09
CA ASP A 48 -21.31 -30.84 -13.98
C ASP A 48 -22.18 -29.60 -13.71
N ASP A 49 -23.32 -29.64 -14.38
CA ASP A 49 -24.29 -28.60 -14.64
C ASP A 49 -25.42 -28.79 -13.63
N SER A 50 -25.61 -27.85 -12.70
CA SER A 50 -26.86 -27.79 -11.94
C SER A 50 -27.08 -26.38 -11.39
N ILE A 51 -27.79 -25.60 -12.20
CA ILE A 51 -28.70 -24.55 -11.77
C ILE A 51 -29.70 -25.16 -10.79
N GLU A 52 -29.78 -24.65 -9.56
CA GLU A 52 -31.07 -24.43 -8.88
C GLU A 52 -30.99 -23.15 -8.05
N ALA A 53 -32.03 -22.33 -8.25
CA ALA A 53 -32.34 -21.14 -7.49
C ALA A 53 -32.78 -21.50 -6.06
N ASP A 54 -32.54 -20.63 -5.07
CA ASP A 54 -33.69 -19.99 -4.44
C ASP A 54 -33.32 -18.73 -3.63
N THR A 55 -34.31 -17.85 -3.60
CA THR A 55 -34.35 -16.53 -2.96
C THR A 55 -35.15 -16.66 -1.68
N SER A 56 -34.72 -16.05 -0.55
CA SER A 56 -35.63 -15.35 0.37
C SER A 56 -34.95 -14.88 1.66
N ASN A 57 -35.17 -13.59 1.94
CA ASN A 57 -35.13 -12.96 3.26
C ASN A 57 -36.12 -13.64 4.24
N ASP A 58 -35.84 -13.63 5.55
CA ASP A 58 -36.66 -12.90 6.55
C ASP A 58 -36.05 -12.99 7.97
N GLU A 59 -36.27 -11.93 8.73
CA GLU A 59 -35.97 -11.74 10.14
C GLU A 59 -36.81 -12.67 11.04
N SER A 60 -36.31 -13.00 12.24
CA SER A 60 -37.08 -12.89 13.49
C SER A 60 -36.27 -13.23 14.73
N VAL A 61 -36.81 -12.77 15.84
CA VAL A 61 -36.18 -12.40 17.11
C VAL A 61 -36.55 -13.40 18.22
N ASN A 62 -35.52 -13.85 18.95
CA ASN A 62 -35.43 -14.04 20.42
C ASN A 62 -36.17 -15.17 21.21
N VAL A 63 -35.43 -15.61 22.24
CA VAL A 63 -35.78 -16.21 23.55
C VAL A 63 -35.81 -17.74 23.66
N LYS A 64 -34.75 -18.35 24.24
CA LYS A 64 -34.72 -18.78 25.66
C LYS A 64 -33.37 -19.38 26.10
N ASN A 65 -32.93 -18.95 27.28
CA ASN A 65 -31.86 -19.51 28.11
C ASN A 65 -32.09 -20.98 28.47
N ASN A 66 -31.00 -21.76 28.54
CA ASN A 66 -30.73 -22.67 29.66
C ASN A 66 -29.25 -23.09 29.71
N ASN A 67 -28.61 -22.82 30.86
CA ASN A 67 -27.27 -23.27 31.23
C ASN A 67 -27.22 -24.80 31.43
N LYS A 68 -26.23 -25.48 30.84
CA LYS A 68 -25.42 -26.47 31.58
C LYS A 68 -24.09 -26.80 30.91
N SER A 69 -23.05 -26.67 31.75
CA SER A 69 -21.64 -27.02 31.60
C SER A 69 -21.38 -28.48 31.17
N ASN A 70 -20.52 -28.71 30.18
CA ASN A 70 -19.21 -29.38 30.33
C ASN A 70 -18.53 -29.77 28.99
N ASN A 71 -17.25 -29.43 28.92
CA ASN A 71 -16.10 -30.12 28.30
C ASN A 71 -16.07 -30.46 26.80
N ASN A 72 -15.09 -29.81 26.16
CA ASN A 72 -14.11 -30.38 25.21
C ASN A 72 -14.66 -31.13 24.00
N ASP A 73 -14.87 -30.38 22.93
CA ASP A 73 -14.17 -30.66 21.68
C ASP A 73 -14.18 -29.38 20.83
N SER A 74 -13.07 -28.65 20.90
CA SER A 74 -12.79 -27.49 20.06
C SER A 74 -12.61 -27.95 18.62
N LYS A 75 -13.72 -28.25 17.95
CA LYS A 75 -13.83 -28.28 16.49
C LYS A 75 -13.71 -26.83 16.04
N LYS A 76 -12.46 -26.34 15.98
CA LYS A 76 -12.08 -25.04 15.46
C LYS A 76 -12.58 -24.99 14.02
N GLN A 77 -13.75 -24.38 13.86
CA GLN A 77 -14.35 -24.01 12.60
C GLN A 77 -13.32 -23.13 11.88
N ILE A 78 -12.56 -23.74 10.97
CA ILE A 78 -11.73 -23.02 10.02
C ILE A 78 -12.73 -22.36 9.08
N VAL A 79 -13.25 -21.20 9.51
CA VAL A 79 -13.79 -20.22 8.58
C VAL A 79 -12.68 -19.96 7.59
N ALA A 80 -12.82 -20.53 6.39
CA ALA A 80 -11.96 -20.23 5.27
C ALA A 80 -12.05 -18.71 5.05
N ALA A 81 -11.08 -17.99 5.61
CA ALA A 81 -10.91 -16.59 5.34
C ALA A 81 -10.73 -16.50 3.83
N LYS A 82 -11.75 -15.97 3.14
CA LYS A 82 -11.68 -15.66 1.73
C LYS A 82 -10.48 -14.72 1.59
N ASN A 83 -9.35 -15.24 1.13
CA ASN A 83 -8.12 -14.47 0.97
C ASN A 83 -8.38 -13.44 -0.12
N LYS A 84 -8.74 -12.23 0.32
CA LYS A 84 -8.89 -11.10 -0.56
C LYS A 84 -7.49 -10.67 -1.01
N ASN A 85 -7.35 -10.47 -2.31
CA ASN A 85 -6.12 -9.96 -2.90
C ASN A 85 -6.23 -8.45 -3.06
N ILE A 86 -5.08 -7.79 -3.02
CA ILE A 86 -4.88 -6.37 -3.31
C ILE A 86 -3.89 -6.23 -4.46
N VAL A 87 -4.02 -5.14 -5.21
CA VAL A 87 -3.07 -4.78 -6.27
C VAL A 87 -2.27 -3.56 -5.80
N VAL A 88 -0.94 -3.65 -5.84
CA VAL A 88 -0.05 -2.59 -5.37
C VAL A 88 1.05 -2.34 -6.39
N GLU A 89 1.51 -1.10 -6.50
CA GLU A 89 2.61 -0.71 -7.39
C GLU A 89 3.86 -0.38 -6.56
N ILE A 90 5.03 -0.78 -7.03
CA ILE A 90 6.32 -0.35 -6.44
C ILE A 90 7.26 0.25 -7.49
N LYS A 91 7.82 1.43 -7.19
CA LYS A 91 8.72 2.21 -8.04
C LYS A 91 10.00 2.64 -7.31
N GLY A 92 10.97 3.12 -8.06
CA GLY A 92 12.23 3.68 -7.54
C GLY A 92 13.32 2.62 -7.37
N GLU A 93 14.07 2.70 -6.28
CA GLU A 93 15.25 1.89 -5.99
C GLU A 93 14.94 0.44 -5.53
N VAL A 94 14.23 -0.29 -6.38
CA VAL A 94 13.98 -1.73 -6.26
C VAL A 94 14.46 -2.47 -7.50
N LYS A 95 14.78 -3.76 -7.39
CA LYS A 95 15.34 -4.52 -8.52
C LYS A 95 14.33 -4.79 -9.64
N LYS A 96 13.06 -4.96 -9.29
CA LYS A 96 11.98 -5.22 -10.25
C LYS A 96 10.77 -4.31 -9.94
N PRO A 97 10.83 -3.02 -10.34
CA PRO A 97 9.67 -2.14 -10.26
C PRO A 97 8.55 -2.70 -11.15
N ASP A 98 7.37 -2.91 -10.58
CA ASP A 98 6.20 -3.44 -11.27
C ASP A 98 4.93 -3.30 -10.42
N VAL A 99 3.81 -3.76 -10.95
CA VAL A 99 2.54 -3.94 -10.24
C VAL A 99 2.40 -5.39 -9.77
N TYR A 100 2.09 -5.59 -8.49
CA TYR A 100 2.00 -6.90 -7.86
C TYR A 100 0.60 -7.14 -7.29
N THR A 101 0.10 -8.37 -7.46
CA THR A 101 -1.09 -8.85 -6.74
C THR A 101 -0.64 -9.60 -5.49
N MET A 102 -1.10 -9.16 -4.32
CA MET A 102 -0.68 -9.68 -3.01
C MET A 102 -1.89 -9.96 -2.11
N SER A 103 -1.68 -10.63 -0.98
CA SER A 103 -2.74 -10.80 0.02
C SER A 103 -3.08 -9.45 0.68
N GLU A 104 -4.34 -9.19 1.01
CA GLU A 104 -4.78 -7.97 1.71
C GLU A 104 -4.08 -7.74 3.06
N ASN A 105 -3.40 -8.76 3.62
CA ASN A 105 -2.64 -8.66 4.86
C ASN A 105 -1.13 -8.46 4.67
N SER A 106 -0.65 -8.33 3.43
CA SER A 106 0.77 -8.10 3.14
C SER A 106 1.24 -6.73 3.62
N ILE A 107 2.52 -6.67 4.01
CA ILE A 107 3.20 -5.45 4.43
C ILE A 107 4.19 -4.96 3.38
N VAL A 108 4.64 -3.71 3.49
CA VAL A 108 5.63 -3.09 2.58
C VAL A 108 6.90 -3.94 2.42
N LYS A 109 7.37 -4.60 3.49
CA LYS A 109 8.51 -5.52 3.43
C LYS A 109 8.26 -6.67 2.43
N ASP A 110 7.06 -7.25 2.43
CA ASP A 110 6.73 -8.37 1.55
C ASP A 110 6.75 -7.93 0.08
N LEU A 111 6.27 -6.71 -0.20
CA LEU A 111 6.32 -6.12 -1.53
C LEU A 111 7.76 -5.88 -2.01
N ILE A 112 8.64 -5.42 -1.12
CA ILE A 112 10.07 -5.27 -1.42
C ILE A 112 10.71 -6.63 -1.70
N ASP A 113 10.36 -7.66 -0.93
CA ASP A 113 10.92 -9.00 -1.09
C ASP A 113 10.49 -9.63 -2.42
N ILE A 114 9.20 -9.54 -2.79
CA ILE A 114 8.69 -10.05 -4.08
C ILE A 114 9.21 -9.24 -5.27
N SER A 115 9.50 -7.95 -5.09
CA SER A 115 10.12 -7.08 -6.11
C SER A 115 11.62 -7.35 -6.31
N GLY A 116 12.15 -8.45 -5.77
CA GLY A 116 13.56 -8.84 -5.90
C GLY A 116 14.51 -8.14 -4.92
N GLY A 117 13.96 -7.42 -3.95
CA GLY A 117 14.71 -6.60 -3.01
C GLY A 117 15.06 -5.21 -3.55
N LEU A 118 15.82 -4.50 -2.73
CA LEU A 118 16.27 -3.13 -2.99
C LEU A 118 17.52 -3.11 -3.87
N THR A 119 17.77 -1.99 -4.53
CA THR A 119 19.08 -1.71 -5.16
C THR A 119 20.09 -1.27 -4.09
N GLU A 120 21.36 -1.14 -4.46
CA GLU A 120 22.40 -0.60 -3.57
C GLU A 120 22.21 0.88 -3.23
N ASN A 121 21.45 1.62 -4.04
CA ASN A 121 21.23 3.05 -3.86
C ASN A 121 19.92 3.37 -3.14
N ALA A 122 19.16 2.38 -2.71
CA ALA A 122 17.92 2.61 -1.97
C ALA A 122 18.13 3.34 -0.64
N ASP A 123 17.30 4.34 -0.38
CA ASP A 123 17.15 4.99 0.93
C ASP A 123 15.95 4.41 1.68
N LEU A 124 16.20 3.83 2.85
CA LEU A 124 15.17 3.30 3.73
C LEU A 124 14.87 4.20 4.93
N SER A 125 15.50 5.37 5.03
CA SER A 125 15.42 6.21 6.22
C SER A 125 13.99 6.69 6.52
N ASN A 126 13.16 6.84 5.47
CA ASN A 126 11.82 7.42 5.56
C ASN A 126 10.68 6.44 5.22
N ILE A 127 10.95 5.12 5.21
CA ILE A 127 9.92 4.12 4.87
C ILE A 127 9.56 3.22 6.06
N ASN A 128 8.28 3.12 6.37
CA ASN A 128 7.78 2.14 7.33
C ASN A 128 7.56 0.79 6.63
N ARG A 129 8.57 -0.08 6.66
CA ARG A 129 8.48 -1.43 6.04
C ARG A 129 7.46 -2.36 6.69
N ALA A 130 7.02 -2.05 7.91
CA ALA A 130 6.00 -2.82 8.63
C ALA A 130 4.57 -2.32 8.34
N LYS A 131 4.41 -1.25 7.55
CA LYS A 131 3.10 -0.73 7.15
C LYS A 131 2.36 -1.79 6.35
N LYS A 132 1.09 -2.02 6.72
CA LYS A 132 0.15 -2.86 5.97
C LYS A 132 -0.20 -2.17 4.66
N LEU A 133 -0.13 -2.91 3.56
CA LEU A 133 -0.46 -2.40 2.24
C LEU A 133 -1.96 -2.23 2.06
N GLN A 134 -2.35 -1.21 1.31
CA GLN A 134 -3.73 -0.96 0.88
C GLN A 134 -3.89 -1.30 -0.60
N ASP A 135 -5.13 -1.58 -1.01
CA ASP A 135 -5.44 -1.79 -2.42
C ASP A 135 -5.18 -0.53 -3.24
N HIS A 136 -4.58 -0.70 -4.41
CA HIS A 136 -4.10 0.35 -5.31
C HIS A 136 -3.05 1.30 -4.70
N GLU A 137 -2.33 0.87 -3.66
CA GLU A 137 -1.26 1.67 -3.07
C GLU A 137 0.00 1.70 -3.96
N LEU A 138 0.60 2.89 -4.12
CA LEU A 138 1.92 3.08 -4.72
C LEU A 138 2.98 3.24 -3.63
N ILE A 139 3.99 2.37 -3.65
CA ILE A 139 5.18 2.47 -2.83
C ILE A 139 6.34 2.99 -3.69
N TYR A 140 6.99 4.06 -3.24
CA TYR A 140 8.18 4.61 -3.88
C TYR A 140 9.40 4.45 -2.98
N ILE A 141 10.46 3.85 -3.50
CA ILE A 141 11.75 3.73 -2.80
C ILE A 141 12.70 4.80 -3.33
N SER A 142 13.05 5.76 -2.49
CA SER A 142 13.95 6.86 -2.85
C SER A 142 15.40 6.41 -3.03
N ASN A 143 16.18 7.22 -3.75
CA ASN A 143 17.63 7.07 -3.86
C ASN A 143 18.33 7.82 -2.71
N LYS A 144 19.31 7.17 -2.07
CA LYS A 144 20.06 7.74 -0.94
C LYS A 144 21.02 8.87 -1.34
N ASN A 145 21.32 8.98 -2.64
CA ASN A 145 22.21 9.99 -3.21
C ASN A 145 21.44 11.16 -3.84
N ASP A 146 20.10 11.15 -3.83
CA ASP A 146 19.32 12.32 -4.26
C ASP A 146 19.42 13.42 -3.19
N GLU A 147 20.06 14.53 -3.55
CA GLU A 147 20.19 15.71 -2.69
C GLU A 147 18.85 16.47 -2.53
N ASN A 148 17.87 16.19 -3.40
CA ASN A 148 16.47 16.60 -3.21
C ASN A 148 15.77 15.61 -2.27
N LYS A 149 16.10 15.66 -0.97
CA LYS A 149 15.32 15.02 0.08
C LYS A 149 14.01 15.78 0.32
N GLU A 150 13.14 15.82 -0.68
CA GLU A 150 11.72 15.90 -0.38
C GLU A 150 11.34 14.56 0.23
N ILE A 151 11.15 14.57 1.55
CA ILE A 151 10.64 13.45 2.31
C ILE A 151 9.21 13.20 1.83
N GLN A 152 9.06 12.43 0.75
CA GLN A 152 7.80 11.80 0.39
C GLN A 152 7.59 10.62 1.34
N THR A 153 7.22 10.93 2.58
CA THR A 153 6.55 9.96 3.43
C THR A 153 5.19 9.71 2.79
N VAL A 154 5.11 8.69 1.92
CA VAL A 154 3.86 8.19 1.36
C VAL A 154 3.09 7.46 2.47
N ASN A 155 2.59 8.23 3.43
CA ASN A 155 1.40 7.87 4.16
C ASN A 155 0.24 8.11 3.21
N SER A 156 -0.08 7.11 2.39
CA SER A 156 -1.47 6.86 1.98
C SER A 156 -2.31 6.91 3.27
N ASN A 157 -3.19 7.91 3.36
CA ASN A 157 -3.78 8.55 4.54
C ASN A 157 -3.07 9.81 5.05
N SER A 158 -2.76 10.73 4.13
CA SER A 158 -2.97 12.16 4.38
C SER A 158 -2.97 12.91 3.05
N SER A 159 -4.17 13.12 2.51
CA SER A 159 -4.50 14.35 1.81
C SER A 159 -4.14 15.54 2.72
N ASN A 160 -2.87 15.96 2.71
CA ASN A 160 -2.37 17.27 3.16
C ASN A 160 -0.84 17.24 3.26
N LYS A 161 -0.13 17.40 2.13
CA LYS A 161 1.16 18.11 2.10
C LYS A 161 1.58 18.48 0.67
N ASP A 162 0.80 19.35 0.05
CA ASP A 162 1.27 20.30 -0.96
C ASP A 162 0.55 21.62 -0.67
N ILE A 163 0.91 22.25 0.46
CA ILE A 163 0.50 23.60 0.80
C ILE A 163 1.76 24.46 0.81
N SER A 164 2.20 24.78 -0.40
CA SER A 164 2.72 26.09 -0.76
C SER A 164 2.44 26.25 -2.25
N ASP A 165 1.40 27.03 -2.56
CA ASP A 165 1.03 27.56 -3.89
C ASP A 165 0.02 26.80 -4.76
N LYS A 166 -0.54 25.65 -4.36
CA LYS A 166 -1.64 25.05 -5.11
C LYS A 166 -3.01 25.55 -4.62
N LYS A 167 -3.75 26.22 -5.51
CA LYS A 167 -5.13 26.66 -5.28
C LYS A 167 -6.05 25.46 -5.02
N ILE A 168 -7.10 25.69 -4.23
CA ILE A 168 -8.09 24.69 -3.84
C ILE A 168 -9.28 24.78 -4.80
N ASN A 169 -9.50 23.71 -5.56
CA ASN A 169 -10.65 23.62 -6.45
C ASN A 169 -11.96 23.44 -5.66
N LEU A 170 -12.90 24.39 -5.79
CA LEU A 170 -14.16 24.40 -5.04
C LEU A 170 -15.09 23.24 -5.40
N ASN A 171 -15.02 22.75 -6.64
CA ASN A 171 -15.88 21.67 -7.14
C ASN A 171 -15.41 20.30 -6.65
N SER A 172 -14.10 20.08 -6.54
CA SER A 172 -13.53 18.77 -6.18
C SER A 172 -13.00 18.67 -4.75
N ALA A 173 -12.80 19.79 -4.05
CA ALA A 173 -12.21 19.77 -2.71
C ALA A 173 -13.06 18.99 -1.70
N THR A 174 -12.37 18.25 -0.85
CA THR A 174 -12.94 17.59 0.33
C THR A 174 -13.19 18.59 1.45
N LEU A 175 -14.02 18.20 2.43
CA LEU A 175 -14.32 19.03 3.60
C LEU A 175 -13.05 19.48 4.33
N ASP A 176 -12.07 18.59 4.51
CA ASP A 176 -10.83 18.91 5.19
C ASP A 176 -9.90 19.80 4.35
N GLN A 177 -9.90 19.67 3.02
CA GLN A 177 -9.19 20.59 2.14
C GLN A 177 -9.79 22.00 2.21
N LEU A 178 -11.12 22.13 2.19
CA LEU A 178 -11.79 23.43 2.31
C LEU A 178 -11.48 24.12 3.64
N LYS A 179 -11.32 23.36 4.73
CA LYS A 179 -10.95 23.89 6.05
C LYS A 179 -9.52 24.43 6.15
N THR A 180 -8.68 24.16 5.16
CA THR A 180 -7.33 24.76 5.10
C THR A 180 -7.35 26.22 4.62
N LEU A 181 -8.47 26.68 4.03
CA LEU A 181 -8.66 28.06 3.60
C LEU A 181 -8.73 29.01 4.81
N ASN A 182 -8.12 30.18 4.66
CA ASN A 182 -8.02 31.15 5.74
C ASN A 182 -9.39 31.66 6.20
N GLY A 183 -9.86 31.22 7.37
CA GLY A 183 -11.14 31.63 7.95
C GLY A 183 -12.33 30.73 7.60
N ILE A 184 -12.09 29.60 6.94
CA ILE A 184 -13.08 28.55 6.66
C ILE A 184 -12.95 27.44 7.71
N GLY A 185 -13.98 27.30 8.55
CA GLY A 185 -14.12 26.17 9.49
C GLY A 185 -15.21 25.21 9.03
N ASP A 186 -15.53 24.19 9.85
CA ASP A 186 -16.46 23.12 9.50
C ASP A 186 -17.82 23.62 8.98
N SER A 187 -18.38 24.66 9.60
CA SER A 187 -19.68 25.22 9.19
C SER A 187 -19.64 25.80 7.77
N LYS A 188 -18.62 26.60 7.46
CA LYS A 188 -18.48 27.22 6.13
C LYS A 188 -18.09 26.18 5.08
N ALA A 189 -17.20 25.24 5.42
CA ALA A 189 -16.83 24.15 4.53
C ALA A 189 -18.03 23.28 4.15
N LYS A 190 -18.91 22.96 5.11
CA LYS A 190 -20.18 22.28 4.84
C LYS A 190 -21.09 23.11 3.92
N GLY A 191 -21.21 24.42 4.17
CA GLY A 191 -21.99 25.31 3.30
C GLY A 191 -21.48 25.35 1.85
N ILE A 192 -20.16 25.28 1.64
CA ILE A 192 -19.57 25.21 0.29
C ILE A 192 -19.99 23.91 -0.41
N ILE A 193 -19.93 22.77 0.30
CA ILE A 193 -20.33 21.46 -0.21
C ILE A 193 -21.83 21.43 -0.53
N GLU A 194 -22.67 21.94 0.37
CA GLU A 194 -24.11 22.02 0.17
C GLU A 194 -24.46 22.90 -1.04
N TYR A 195 -23.77 24.04 -1.19
CA TYR A 195 -23.98 24.94 -2.32
C TYR A 195 -23.64 24.27 -3.66
N ARG A 196 -22.50 23.57 -3.77
CA ARG A 196 -22.13 22.89 -5.03
C ARG A 196 -23.09 21.75 -5.35
N GLU A 197 -23.58 21.01 -4.35
CA GLU A 197 -24.54 19.92 -4.57
C GLU A 197 -25.89 20.45 -5.06
N LYS A 198 -26.33 21.59 -4.52
CA LYS A 198 -27.60 22.23 -4.89
C LYS A 198 -27.53 22.99 -6.22
N SER A 199 -26.41 23.62 -6.51
CA SER A 199 -26.24 24.49 -7.69
C SER A 199 -25.62 23.78 -8.89
N GLY A 200 -25.18 22.52 -8.73
CA GLY A 200 -24.50 21.74 -9.76
C GLY A 200 -23.03 22.13 -9.97
N GLY A 201 -22.39 22.66 -8.91
CA GLY A 201 -21.03 23.19 -8.93
C GLY A 201 -20.96 24.71 -8.92
N PHE A 202 -19.74 25.22 -8.76
CA PHE A 202 -19.37 26.62 -8.97
C PHE A 202 -18.98 26.82 -10.43
N LYS A 203 -19.42 27.92 -11.05
CA LYS A 203 -19.01 28.34 -12.41
C LYS A 203 -17.92 29.39 -12.39
N SER A 204 -17.83 30.14 -11.31
CA SER A 204 -16.79 31.14 -11.08
C SER A 204 -16.45 31.19 -9.59
N ILE A 205 -15.24 31.69 -9.26
CA ILE A 205 -14.80 31.77 -7.87
C ILE A 205 -15.69 32.71 -7.04
N GLU A 206 -16.34 33.68 -7.68
CA GLU A 206 -17.21 34.67 -7.04
C GLU A 206 -18.53 34.07 -6.54
N GLU A 207 -18.98 32.95 -7.14
CA GLU A 207 -20.21 32.27 -6.71
C GLU A 207 -20.10 31.71 -5.28
N ILE A 208 -18.87 31.57 -4.75
CA ILE A 208 -18.64 31.22 -3.34
C ILE A 208 -19.27 32.22 -2.36
N LYS A 209 -19.54 33.45 -2.81
CA LYS A 209 -20.21 34.48 -2.00
C LYS A 209 -21.69 34.18 -1.73
N ASN A 210 -22.28 33.23 -2.47
CA ASN A 210 -23.64 32.76 -2.22
C ASN A 210 -23.73 31.74 -1.08
N VAL A 211 -22.58 31.30 -0.55
CA VAL A 211 -22.51 30.38 0.58
C VAL A 211 -22.74 31.14 1.89
N SER A 212 -23.60 30.59 2.75
CA SER A 212 -23.88 31.18 4.07
C SER A 212 -22.60 31.36 4.89
N GLY A 213 -22.32 32.61 5.31
CA GLY A 213 -21.13 32.96 6.08
C GLY A 213 -19.87 33.28 5.26
N ILE A 214 -19.95 33.30 3.93
CA ILE A 214 -18.89 33.75 3.02
C ILE A 214 -19.38 35.00 2.29
N GLY A 215 -19.12 36.17 2.86
CA GLY A 215 -19.36 37.46 2.18
C GLY A 215 -18.08 37.99 1.49
N ASP A 216 -18.13 39.21 0.95
CA ASP A 216 -17.00 39.83 0.25
C ASP A 216 -15.70 39.84 1.09
N ASN A 217 -15.80 40.17 2.39
CA ASN A 217 -14.65 40.16 3.30
C ASN A 217 -13.98 38.78 3.41
N MET A 218 -14.75 37.70 3.35
CA MET A 218 -14.19 36.35 3.41
C MET A 218 -13.61 35.96 2.06
N PHE A 219 -14.34 36.25 0.98
CA PHE A 219 -13.89 36.01 -0.39
C PHE A 219 -12.51 36.65 -0.64
N GLU A 220 -12.30 37.91 -0.27
CA GLU A 220 -11.01 38.60 -0.45
C GLU A 220 -9.83 37.90 0.24
N ARG A 221 -10.09 37.21 1.36
CA ARG A 221 -9.04 36.48 2.11
C ARG A 221 -8.67 35.15 1.48
N ILE A 222 -9.55 34.57 0.69
CA ILE A 222 -9.40 33.22 0.15
C ILE A 222 -9.32 33.19 -1.38
N LYS A 223 -9.61 34.29 -2.09
CA LYS A 223 -9.66 34.35 -3.56
C LYS A 223 -8.36 33.90 -4.24
N GLU A 224 -7.22 34.10 -3.58
CA GLU A 224 -5.91 33.67 -4.08
C GLU A 224 -5.63 32.19 -3.80
N GLN A 225 -6.39 31.59 -2.87
CA GLN A 225 -6.26 30.21 -2.44
C GLN A 225 -7.26 29.26 -3.12
N ILE A 226 -8.16 29.77 -3.97
CA ILE A 226 -9.27 28.98 -4.56
C ILE A 226 -9.28 29.04 -6.09
N GLU A 227 -9.83 27.99 -6.69
CA GLU A 227 -10.11 27.88 -8.13
C GLU A 227 -11.40 27.08 -8.37
N VAL A 228 -11.89 27.02 -9.60
CA VAL A 228 -13.13 26.32 -10.01
C VAL A 228 -12.82 25.21 -10.98
#